data_AF-A0A2S6NLZ0-F1
#
_entry.id   AF-A0A2S6NLZ0-F1
#
_cell.length_a   1.000
_cell.length_b   1.000
_cell.length_c   1.000
_cell.angle_alpha   90.00
_cell.angle_beta   90.00
_cell.angle_gamma   90.00
#
_symmetry.space_group_name_H-M   'P 1'
#
loop_
_entity.id
_entity.type
_entity.pdbx_description
1 polymer ?
#
loop_
_entity_poly.entity_id
_entity_poly.type
_entity_poly.pdbx_seq_one_letter_code
_entity_poly.pdbx_strand_id
1 'polypeptide(L)'
;MRVVPTRTHAVLDYVLGVAIIAFPYIGHFDQHGALEWGPVLLGGGLILYSLFTNYEYSFASLIPLKVHLGLDLGGGILLIVVALLWGPPPAAWGTLLVLGLIEIGVSLVTRTVSSDGPGLASPAIRDATRRSRIGMPEAPGPKTADGRPDYPVPPGGPATVEQLRGQIDSGRTRDKIAVTDPAAAPLGSDDEAAQPHDEEGLAVARRQSGQR
;
A
#
# COMPACT_ATOMS: atom_id res chain seq x y z
N MET A 1 14.33 -10.75 -10.07
CA MET A 1 14.29 -9.92 -8.84
C MET A 1 13.47 -8.68 -9.17
N ARG A 2 12.48 -8.30 -8.35
CA ARG A 2 11.65 -7.10 -8.61
C ARG A 2 12.29 -5.89 -7.95
N VAL A 3 12.95 -5.06 -8.74
CA VAL A 3 13.85 -3.99 -8.26
C VAL A 3 13.18 -2.62 -8.33
N VAL A 4 12.30 -2.41 -9.31
CA VAL A 4 11.70 -1.10 -9.59
C VAL A 4 10.59 -0.80 -8.57
N PRO A 5 10.70 0.31 -7.81
CA PRO A 5 9.62 0.78 -6.93
C PRO A 5 8.38 1.18 -7.72
N THR A 6 7.21 1.07 -7.10
CA THR A 6 5.90 1.43 -7.69
C THR A 6 5.81 2.90 -8.05
N ARG A 7 6.45 3.78 -7.26
CA ARG A 7 6.60 5.21 -7.57
C ARG A 7 7.33 5.45 -8.89
N THR A 8 8.37 4.67 -9.16
CA THR A 8 9.12 4.78 -10.40
C THR A 8 8.30 4.29 -11.58
N HIS A 9 7.61 3.15 -11.43
CA HIS A 9 6.68 2.65 -12.46
C HIS A 9 5.61 3.68 -12.82
N ALA A 10 4.98 4.27 -11.81
CA ALA A 10 3.98 5.30 -11.99
C ALA A 10 4.49 6.52 -12.79
N VAL A 11 5.69 7.02 -12.46
CA VAL A 11 6.32 8.10 -13.23
C VAL A 11 6.61 7.66 -14.66
N LEU A 12 7.09 6.41 -14.85
CA LEU A 12 7.36 5.87 -16.17
C LEU A 12 6.09 5.81 -17.02
N ASP A 13 4.94 5.41 -16.46
CA ASP A 13 3.67 5.36 -17.18
C ASP A 13 3.24 6.75 -17.68
N TYR A 14 3.33 7.78 -16.83
CA TYR A 14 2.99 9.14 -17.23
C TYR A 14 3.94 9.70 -18.29
N VAL A 15 5.26 9.52 -18.09
CA VAL A 15 6.28 9.98 -19.04
C VAL A 15 6.12 9.26 -20.38
N LEU A 16 5.96 7.94 -20.34
CA LEU A 16 5.77 7.13 -21.53
C LEU A 16 4.48 7.51 -22.25
N GLY A 17 3.38 7.69 -21.52
CA GLY A 17 2.09 8.09 -22.10
C GLY A 17 2.15 9.43 -22.81
N VAL A 18 2.78 10.43 -22.18
CA VAL A 18 3.00 11.75 -22.80
C VAL A 18 3.93 11.64 -24.01
N ALA A 19 5.03 10.88 -23.90
CA ALA A 19 5.97 10.68 -25.01
C ALA A 19 5.30 10.00 -26.21
N ILE A 20 4.46 9.00 -25.98
CA ILE A 20 3.69 8.31 -27.04
C ILE A 20 2.70 9.27 -27.69
N ILE A 21 1.96 10.07 -26.91
CA ILE A 21 1.03 11.08 -27.46
C ILE A 21 1.79 12.11 -28.30
N ALA A 22 2.98 12.55 -27.85
CA ALA A 22 3.77 13.56 -28.55
C ALA A 22 4.44 13.03 -29.82
N PHE A 23 4.73 11.73 -29.90
CA PHE A 23 5.46 11.08 -30.99
C PHE A 23 4.97 11.44 -32.40
N PRO A 24 3.67 11.29 -32.75
CA PRO A 24 3.20 11.60 -34.10
C PRO A 24 3.40 13.07 -34.48
N TYR A 25 3.29 14.00 -33.53
CA TYR A 25 3.47 15.43 -33.80
C TYR A 25 4.93 15.81 -33.99
N ILE A 26 5.83 15.23 -33.18
CA ILE A 26 7.28 15.46 -33.32
C ILE A 26 7.82 14.82 -34.61
N GLY A 27 7.26 13.68 -35.00
CA GLY A 27 7.60 12.97 -36.23
C GLY A 27 6.91 13.50 -37.49
N HIS A 28 6.05 14.51 -37.40
CA HIS A 28 5.24 15.02 -38.51
C HIS A 28 4.36 13.95 -39.20
N PHE A 29 3.81 13.02 -38.40
CA PHE A 29 2.87 11.97 -38.81
C PHE A 29 1.41 12.33 -38.53
N ASP A 30 1.10 13.62 -38.35
CA ASP A 30 -0.17 14.24 -37.96
C ASP A 30 -1.18 14.39 -39.13
N GLN A 31 -1.26 13.36 -39.99
CA GLN A 31 -2.10 13.34 -41.19
C GLN A 31 -3.50 12.74 -40.97
N HIS A 32 -3.99 12.77 -39.73
CA HIS A 32 -5.27 12.23 -39.24
C HIS A 32 -5.52 10.75 -39.55
N GLY A 33 -4.43 9.99 -39.71
CA GLY A 33 -4.46 8.55 -39.99
C GLY A 33 -4.21 7.67 -38.76
N ALA A 34 -4.12 6.36 -38.99
CA ALA A 34 -3.80 5.38 -37.95
C ALA A 34 -2.44 5.62 -37.27
N LEU A 35 -1.50 6.25 -37.98
CA LEU A 35 -0.18 6.61 -37.43
C LEU A 35 -0.24 7.78 -36.44
N GLU A 36 -1.26 8.65 -36.53
CA GLU A 36 -1.51 9.71 -35.55
C GLU A 36 -2.35 9.18 -34.39
N TRP A 37 -3.54 8.66 -34.70
CA TRP A 37 -4.52 8.28 -33.70
C TRP A 37 -4.13 7.03 -32.90
N GLY A 38 -3.36 6.11 -33.49
CA GLY A 38 -2.90 4.89 -32.80
C GLY A 38 -2.08 5.21 -31.55
N PRO A 39 -0.94 5.92 -31.69
CA PRO A 39 -0.15 6.39 -30.55
C PRO A 39 -0.96 7.28 -29.59
N VAL A 40 -1.76 8.23 -30.10
CA VAL A 40 -2.54 9.14 -29.24
C VAL A 40 -3.51 8.37 -28.35
N LEU A 41 -4.25 7.40 -28.90
CA LEU A 41 -5.17 6.58 -28.12
C LEU A 41 -4.45 5.64 -27.15
N LEU A 42 -3.30 5.07 -27.55
CA LEU A 42 -2.48 4.23 -26.67
C LEU A 42 -1.92 5.01 -25.50
N GLY A 43 -1.28 6.15 -25.75
CA GLY A 43 -0.71 6.99 -24.70
C GLY A 43 -1.78 7.64 -23.82
N GLY A 44 -2.90 8.05 -24.41
CA GLY A 44 -4.06 8.55 -23.66
C GLY A 44 -4.68 7.45 -22.79
N GLY A 45 -4.81 6.23 -23.32
CA GLY A 45 -5.22 5.05 -22.57
C GLY A 45 -4.29 4.79 -21.39
N LEU A 46 -2.97 4.77 -21.63
CA LEU A 46 -1.92 4.57 -20.63
C LEU A 46 -2.08 5.54 -19.46
N ILE A 47 -2.13 6.85 -19.76
CA ILE A 47 -2.35 7.88 -18.75
C ILE A 47 -3.67 7.62 -18.02
N LEU A 48 -4.76 7.43 -18.76
CA LEU A 48 -6.09 7.31 -18.17
C LEU A 48 -6.19 6.13 -17.20
N TYR A 49 -5.81 4.92 -17.59
CA TYR A 49 -5.93 3.79 -16.66
C TYR A 49 -4.92 3.89 -15.51
N SER A 50 -3.75 4.48 -15.75
CA SER A 50 -2.73 4.72 -14.71
C SER A 50 -3.24 5.73 -13.66
N LEU A 51 -4.00 6.76 -14.05
CA LEU A 51 -4.71 7.65 -13.10
C LEU A 51 -5.64 6.89 -12.14
N PHE A 52 -6.21 5.76 -12.58
CA PHE A 52 -7.16 4.95 -11.82
C PHE A 52 -6.54 3.75 -11.10
N THR A 53 -5.22 3.58 -11.17
CA THR A 53 -4.53 2.44 -10.56
C THR A 53 -4.08 2.73 -9.14
N ASN A 54 -4.18 1.75 -8.24
CA ASN A 54 -3.74 1.85 -6.86
C ASN A 54 -2.20 1.86 -6.69
N TYR A 55 -1.58 3.00 -6.97
CA TYR A 55 -0.19 3.34 -6.63
C TYR A 55 -0.08 4.84 -6.27
N GLU A 56 1.11 5.31 -5.87
CA GLU A 56 1.33 6.61 -5.18
C GLU A 56 0.90 7.89 -5.94
N TYR A 57 0.84 7.88 -7.27
CA TYR A 57 0.48 9.03 -8.10
C TYR A 57 -0.89 8.87 -8.78
N SER A 58 -1.77 8.07 -8.20
CA SER A 58 -3.13 7.85 -8.70
C SER A 58 -4.09 8.96 -8.27
N PHE A 59 -5.06 9.28 -9.13
CA PHE A 59 -6.18 10.15 -8.78
C PHE A 59 -7.23 9.39 -7.96
N ALA A 60 -7.56 8.16 -8.37
CA ALA A 60 -8.49 7.30 -7.67
C ALA A 60 -8.04 5.83 -7.75
N SER A 61 -7.94 5.15 -6.62
CA SER A 61 -7.34 3.80 -6.55
C SER A 61 -8.34 2.68 -6.84
N LEU A 62 -8.91 2.67 -8.06
CA LEU A 62 -9.93 1.70 -8.48
C LEU A 62 -9.33 0.37 -8.95
N ILE A 63 -8.20 0.41 -9.65
CA ILE A 63 -7.58 -0.76 -10.28
C ILE A 63 -6.45 -1.28 -9.36
N PRO A 64 -6.50 -2.54 -8.89
CA PRO A 64 -5.40 -3.10 -8.10
C PRO A 64 -4.10 -3.14 -8.91
N LEU A 65 -2.97 -2.80 -8.29
CA LEU A 65 -1.65 -2.76 -8.97
C LEU A 65 -1.28 -4.09 -9.66
N LYS A 66 -1.70 -5.24 -9.12
CA LYS A 66 -1.49 -6.55 -9.77
C LYS A 66 -2.21 -6.66 -11.11
N VAL A 67 -3.40 -6.06 -11.21
CA VAL A 67 -4.19 -6.02 -12.45
C VAL A 67 -3.53 -5.07 -13.44
N HIS A 68 -3.07 -3.90 -12.99
CA HIS A 68 -2.29 -2.96 -13.81
C HIS A 68 -1.06 -3.64 -14.43
N LEU A 69 -0.17 -4.23 -13.62
CA LEU A 69 1.01 -4.93 -14.16
C LEU A 69 0.64 -6.08 -15.11
N GLY A 70 -0.48 -6.77 -14.85
CA GLY A 70 -1.00 -7.80 -15.73
C GLY A 70 -1.48 -7.24 -17.09
N LEU A 71 -2.13 -6.08 -17.07
CA LEU A 71 -2.53 -5.35 -18.28
C LEU A 71 -1.30 -4.87 -19.06
N ASP A 72 -0.28 -4.34 -18.41
CA ASP A 72 0.97 -3.90 -19.07
C ASP A 72 1.68 -5.09 -19.74
N LEU A 73 1.77 -6.23 -19.04
CA LEU A 73 2.39 -7.42 -19.59
C LEU A 73 1.60 -7.96 -20.80
N GLY A 74 0.29 -8.05 -20.66
CA GLY A 74 -0.60 -8.53 -21.73
C GLY A 74 -0.64 -7.57 -22.91
N GLY A 75 -0.70 -6.27 -22.65
CA GLY A 75 -0.68 -5.18 -23.62
C GLY A 75 0.62 -5.19 -24.42
N GLY A 76 1.77 -5.29 -23.75
CA GLY A 76 3.05 -5.33 -24.43
C GLY A 76 3.23 -6.57 -25.31
N ILE A 77 2.78 -7.73 -24.85
CA ILE A 77 2.76 -8.96 -25.68
C ILE A 77 1.84 -8.76 -26.89
N LEU A 78 0.65 -8.20 -26.68
CA LEU A 78 -0.30 -7.93 -27.75
C LEU A 78 0.29 -6.98 -28.79
N LEU A 79 0.97 -5.91 -28.39
CA LEU A 79 1.62 -4.96 -29.30
C LEU A 79 2.68 -5.66 -30.18
N ILE A 80 3.50 -6.52 -29.59
CA ILE A 80 4.49 -7.30 -30.34
C ILE A 80 3.80 -8.25 -31.33
N VAL A 81 2.77 -8.97 -30.88
CA VAL A 81 2.01 -9.88 -31.75
C VAL A 81 1.35 -9.14 -32.91
N VAL A 82 0.74 -7.98 -32.65
CA VAL A 82 0.14 -7.13 -33.69
C VAL A 82 1.19 -6.65 -34.69
N ALA A 83 2.36 -6.21 -34.22
CA ALA A 83 3.46 -5.82 -35.09
C ALA A 83 3.91 -6.97 -36.00
N LEU A 84 4.04 -8.19 -35.46
CA LEU A 84 4.49 -9.36 -36.22
C LEU A 84 3.43 -9.90 -37.20
N LEU A 85 2.16 -9.93 -36.79
CA LEU A 85 1.09 -10.54 -37.58
C LEU A 85 0.49 -9.59 -38.62
N TRP A 86 0.30 -8.32 -38.26
CA TRP A 86 -0.41 -7.36 -39.11
C TRP A 86 0.52 -6.56 -40.03
N GLY A 87 1.83 -6.66 -39.82
CA GLY A 87 2.84 -5.98 -40.64
C GLY A 87 2.52 -4.50 -40.88
N PRO A 88 2.31 -3.69 -39.81
CA PRO A 88 1.99 -2.28 -39.96
C PRO A 88 3.06 -1.54 -40.78
N PRO A 89 2.74 -0.35 -41.34
CA PRO A 89 3.68 0.43 -42.12
C PRO A 89 5.04 0.55 -41.40
N PRO A 90 6.18 0.57 -42.11
CA PRO A 90 7.50 0.57 -41.48
C PRO A 90 7.70 1.63 -40.38
N ALA A 91 7.04 2.78 -40.53
CA ALA A 91 7.03 3.86 -39.55
C ALA A 91 6.34 3.52 -38.21
N ALA A 92 5.36 2.61 -38.21
CA ALA A 92 4.65 2.16 -37.00
C ALA A 92 5.21 0.85 -36.42
N TRP A 93 5.90 0.05 -37.24
CA TRP A 93 6.43 -1.26 -36.85
C TRP A 93 7.43 -1.17 -35.69
N GLY A 94 8.38 -0.22 -35.78
CA GLY A 94 9.38 0.02 -34.74
C GLY A 94 8.76 0.49 -33.43
N THR A 95 7.78 1.41 -33.49
CA THR A 95 7.11 1.95 -32.31
C THR A 95 6.39 0.86 -31.52
N LEU A 96 5.62 0.00 -32.17
CA LEU A 96 4.87 -1.07 -31.48
C LEU A 96 5.79 -2.10 -30.81
N LEU A 97 6.89 -2.48 -31.46
CA LEU A 97 7.85 -3.41 -30.88
C LEU A 97 8.59 -2.81 -29.68
N VAL A 98 9.07 -1.57 -29.81
CA VAL A 98 9.79 -0.89 -28.73
C VAL A 98 8.88 -0.71 -27.53
N LEU A 99 7.64 -0.23 -27.75
CA LEU A 99 6.66 -0.05 -26.68
C LEU A 99 6.31 -1.39 -26.02
N GLY A 100 6.04 -2.44 -26.81
CA GLY A 100 5.71 -3.74 -26.25
C GLY A 100 6.84 -4.34 -25.42
N LEU A 101 8.10 -4.18 -25.86
CA LEU A 101 9.26 -4.62 -25.09
C LEU A 101 9.45 -3.82 -23.80
N ILE A 102 9.22 -2.50 -23.84
CA ILE A 102 9.30 -1.63 -22.66
C ILE A 102 8.22 -2.03 -21.65
N GLU A 103 6.95 -2.16 -22.05
CA GLU A 103 5.85 -2.53 -21.15
C GLU A 103 6.09 -3.89 -20.49
N ILE A 104 6.49 -4.90 -21.27
CA ILE A 104 6.86 -6.23 -20.74
C ILE A 104 8.01 -6.11 -19.75
N GLY A 105 9.09 -5.42 -20.15
CA GLY A 105 10.30 -5.29 -19.34
C GLY A 105 10.01 -4.64 -18.01
N VAL A 106 9.33 -3.48 -18.03
CA VAL A 106 8.99 -2.70 -16.84
C VAL A 106 8.02 -3.50 -15.95
N SER A 107 6.97 -4.11 -16.50
CA SER A 107 6.02 -4.94 -15.73
C SER A 107 6.70 -6.11 -14.98
N LEU A 108 7.66 -6.78 -15.62
CA LEU A 108 8.36 -7.92 -15.03
C LEU A 108 9.30 -7.52 -13.88
N VAL A 109 9.89 -6.33 -13.93
CA VAL A 109 10.86 -5.85 -12.93
C VAL A 109 10.24 -5.02 -11.81
N THR A 110 8.98 -4.60 -11.95
CA THR A 110 8.27 -3.78 -10.96
C THR A 110 7.74 -4.61 -9.79
N ARG A 111 7.80 -4.02 -8.59
CA ARG A 111 7.25 -4.60 -7.36
C ARG A 111 5.71 -4.58 -7.37
N THR A 112 5.08 -5.64 -6.87
CA THR A 112 3.61 -5.81 -6.88
C THR A 112 2.89 -5.32 -5.62
N VAL A 113 3.61 -4.66 -4.72
CA VAL A 113 3.06 -4.09 -3.48
C VAL A 113 3.31 -2.59 -3.54
N SER A 114 2.24 -1.80 -3.60
CA SER A 114 2.32 -0.34 -3.50
C SER A 114 2.78 0.05 -2.10
N SER A 115 3.69 1.03 -2.02
CA SER A 115 4.17 1.50 -0.71
C SER A 115 3.12 2.33 -0.01
N ASP A 116 2.34 3.15 -0.73
CA ASP A 116 1.24 3.95 -0.17
C ASP A 116 0.23 4.28 -1.28
N GLY A 117 -0.89 3.56 -1.37
CA GLY A 117 -2.05 4.07 -2.11
C GLY A 117 -2.85 5.05 -1.22
N PRO A 118 -3.74 5.89 -1.77
CA PRO A 118 -4.77 6.62 -1.02
C PRO A 118 -5.60 5.77 -0.03
N GLY A 119 -5.50 4.44 -0.09
CA GLY A 119 -6.02 3.54 0.94
C GLY A 119 -5.10 3.50 2.15
N LEU A 120 -5.60 4.08 3.25
CA LEU A 120 -5.10 4.03 4.63
C LEU A 120 -3.77 3.29 4.81
N ALA A 121 -2.71 4.05 5.05
CA ALA A 121 -1.42 3.53 5.48
C ALA A 121 -1.64 2.46 6.55
N SER A 122 -1.20 1.23 6.29
CA SER A 122 -1.05 0.26 7.37
C SER A 122 -0.09 0.87 8.38
N PRO A 123 -0.51 1.13 9.64
CA PRO A 123 0.38 1.73 10.62
C PRO A 123 1.66 0.91 10.72
N ALA A 124 2.80 1.59 10.89
CA ALA A 124 4.11 0.98 11.14
C ALA A 124 4.18 0.13 12.44
N ILE A 125 3.03 -0.22 13.04
CA ILE A 125 2.86 -1.01 14.26
C ILE A 125 3.18 -2.51 14.03
N ARG A 126 3.46 -2.94 12.79
CA ARG A 126 4.03 -4.27 12.55
C ARG A 126 5.52 -4.36 12.86
N ASP A 127 6.21 -3.23 12.95
CA ASP A 127 7.52 -3.19 13.61
C ASP A 127 7.26 -2.93 15.08
N ALA A 128 7.26 -4.00 15.88
CA ALA A 128 7.39 -3.88 17.33
C ALA A 128 8.66 -3.07 17.61
N THR A 129 8.49 -1.76 17.81
CA THR A 129 9.63 -0.87 18.02
C THR A 129 10.45 -1.39 19.19
N ARG A 130 11.78 -1.26 19.12
CA ARG A 130 12.67 -1.66 20.22
C ARG A 130 12.22 -1.08 21.57
N ARG A 131 11.56 0.07 21.54
CA ARG A 131 10.96 0.76 22.69
C ARG A 131 9.75 0.01 23.28
N SER A 132 8.85 -0.55 22.47
CA SER A 132 7.73 -1.36 23.01
C SER A 132 8.21 -2.67 23.62
N ARG A 133 9.26 -3.27 23.03
CA ARG A 133 9.85 -4.52 23.53
C ARG A 133 10.64 -4.35 24.83
N ILE A 134 11.29 -3.19 25.02
CA ILE A 134 12.09 -2.87 26.22
C ILE A 134 11.20 -2.25 27.32
N GLY A 135 10.15 -1.52 26.95
CA GLY A 135 9.25 -0.86 27.88
C GLY A 135 8.14 -1.75 28.44
N MET A 136 7.86 -2.91 27.83
CA MET A 136 6.89 -3.85 28.39
C MET A 136 7.50 -4.56 29.61
N PRO A 137 6.86 -4.50 30.79
CA PRO A 137 7.28 -5.28 31.93
C PRO A 137 7.23 -6.76 31.58
N GLU A 138 8.19 -7.51 32.11
CA GLU A 138 8.25 -8.94 31.90
C GLU A 138 6.99 -9.60 32.48
N ALA A 139 6.22 -10.31 31.65
CA ALA A 139 4.99 -10.95 32.09
C ALA A 139 5.29 -11.93 33.24
N PRO A 140 4.68 -11.77 34.43
CA PRO A 140 4.91 -12.66 35.57
C PRO A 140 4.35 -14.06 35.27
N GLY A 141 5.17 -15.11 35.32
CA GLY A 141 4.69 -16.49 35.16
C GLY A 141 5.73 -17.45 34.58
N PRO A 142 5.42 -18.76 34.51
CA PRO A 142 6.28 -19.73 33.86
C PRO A 142 6.42 -19.39 32.37
N LYS A 143 7.56 -19.70 31.77
CA LYS A 143 7.81 -19.45 30.35
C LYS A 143 8.26 -20.71 29.64
N THR A 144 7.90 -20.84 28.37
CA THR A 144 8.43 -21.89 27.50
C THR A 144 9.91 -21.62 27.20
N ALA A 145 10.61 -22.61 26.64
CA ALA A 145 11.99 -22.44 26.16
C ALA A 145 12.15 -21.27 25.16
N ASP A 146 11.09 -20.92 24.44
CA ASP A 146 11.04 -19.81 23.48
C ASP A 146 10.67 -18.45 24.14
N GLY A 147 10.60 -18.39 25.47
CA GLY A 147 10.30 -17.17 26.23
C GLY A 147 8.83 -16.74 26.22
N ARG A 148 7.90 -17.60 25.77
CA ARG A 148 6.46 -17.32 25.77
C ARG A 148 5.84 -17.63 27.12
N PRO A 149 4.80 -16.90 27.57
CA PRO A 149 4.08 -17.25 28.80
C PRO A 149 3.51 -18.66 28.72
N ASP A 150 3.88 -19.51 29.67
CA ASP A 150 3.52 -20.92 29.77
C ASP A 150 2.63 -21.16 30.99
N TYR A 151 1.34 -20.86 30.83
CA TYR A 151 0.35 -21.18 31.85
C TYR A 151 -0.27 -22.56 31.55
N PRO A 152 0.02 -23.60 32.34
CA PRO A 152 -0.59 -24.91 32.17
C PRO A 152 -2.09 -24.87 32.55
N VAL A 153 -2.91 -25.63 31.81
CA VAL A 153 -4.35 -25.78 32.07
C VAL A 153 -4.55 -26.94 33.05
N PRO A 154 -5.26 -26.77 34.18
CA PRO A 154 -5.65 -27.89 35.04
C PRO A 154 -6.63 -28.79 34.28
N PRO A 155 -6.42 -30.11 34.22
CA PRO A 155 -7.40 -31.02 33.64
C PRO A 155 -8.66 -31.02 34.50
N GLY A 156 -9.72 -30.36 34.02
CA GLY A 156 -11.08 -30.45 34.58
C GLY A 156 -11.54 -29.36 35.56
N GLY A 157 -10.83 -28.23 35.70
CA GLY A 157 -11.25 -27.09 36.52
C GLY A 157 -11.42 -25.79 35.73
N PRO A 158 -12.18 -24.79 36.25
CA PRO A 158 -12.25 -23.46 35.64
C PRO A 158 -10.87 -22.79 35.70
N ALA A 159 -10.42 -22.22 34.59
CA ALA A 159 -9.17 -21.48 34.54
C ALA A 159 -9.24 -20.23 35.44
N THR A 160 -8.15 -19.93 36.13
CA THR A 160 -7.99 -18.65 36.86
C THR A 160 -7.92 -17.48 35.88
N VAL A 161 -8.22 -16.26 36.35
CA VAL A 161 -8.21 -15.04 35.54
C VAL A 161 -6.85 -14.81 34.89
N GLU A 162 -5.76 -15.11 35.60
CA GLU A 162 -4.38 -15.03 35.10
C GLU A 162 -4.11 -16.04 33.99
N GLN A 163 -4.62 -17.27 34.12
CA GLN A 163 -4.51 -18.30 33.07
C GLN A 163 -5.30 -17.91 31.82
N LEU A 164 -6.52 -17.38 31.98
CA LEU A 164 -7.34 -16.86 30.88
C LEU A 164 -6.63 -15.70 30.16
N ARG A 165 -6.10 -14.73 30.92
CA ARG A 165 -5.33 -13.61 30.36
C ARG A 165 -4.10 -14.11 29.59
N GLY A 166 -3.36 -15.06 30.15
CA GLY A 166 -2.21 -15.70 29.48
C GLY A 166 -2.57 -16.43 28.19
N GLN A 167 -3.74 -17.06 28.10
CA GLN A 167 -4.22 -17.73 26.87
C GLN A 167 -4.57 -16.72 25.77
N ILE A 168 -5.19 -15.60 26.15
CA ILE A 168 -5.50 -14.48 25.25
C ILE A 168 -4.20 -13.83 24.74
N ASP A 169 -3.23 -13.62 25.62
CA ASP A 169 -1.97 -12.95 25.27
C ASP A 169 -1.00 -13.85 24.49
N SER A 170 -1.00 -15.16 24.73
CA SER A 170 -0.24 -16.12 23.94
C SER A 170 -0.84 -16.42 22.57
N GLY A 171 -2.05 -15.92 22.26
CA GLY A 171 -2.75 -16.16 21.00
C GLY A 171 -3.28 -17.59 20.85
N ARG A 172 -3.25 -18.39 21.91
CA ARG A 172 -3.66 -19.80 21.91
C ARG A 172 -5.17 -19.95 21.71
N THR A 173 -5.96 -18.97 22.12
CA THR A 173 -7.43 -18.96 21.96
C THR A 173 -7.89 -18.75 20.52
N ARG A 174 -7.00 -18.32 19.60
CA ARG A 174 -7.34 -17.93 18.21
C ARG A 174 -8.48 -16.90 18.09
N ASP A 175 -8.84 -16.25 19.20
CA ASP A 175 -9.93 -15.27 19.30
C ASP A 175 -9.49 -13.87 18.82
N LYS A 176 -8.16 -13.65 18.73
CA LYS A 176 -7.59 -12.44 18.16
C LYS A 176 -7.57 -12.56 16.63
N ILE A 177 -8.53 -11.94 15.97
CA ILE A 177 -8.47 -11.68 14.53
C ILE A 177 -7.37 -10.63 14.31
N ALA A 178 -6.44 -10.91 13.40
CA ALA A 178 -5.38 -9.96 13.02
C ALA A 178 -5.91 -8.81 12.15
N VAL A 179 -7.01 -8.20 12.57
CA VAL A 179 -7.61 -7.03 11.94
C VAL A 179 -7.42 -5.85 12.89
N THR A 180 -6.96 -4.73 12.35
CA THR A 180 -6.84 -3.48 13.11
C THR A 180 -8.26 -2.99 13.39
N ASP A 181 -8.67 -2.98 14.65
CA ASP A 181 -9.93 -2.34 15.07
C ASP A 181 -9.75 -0.81 14.94
N PRO A 182 -10.46 -0.14 14.02
CA PRO A 182 -10.37 1.31 13.88
C PRO A 182 -10.90 2.07 15.12
N ALA A 183 -11.71 1.43 15.98
CA ALA A 183 -12.13 1.98 17.26
C ALA A 183 -11.06 1.82 18.37
N ALA A 184 -10.03 1.01 18.14
CA ALA A 184 -8.87 0.86 19.01
C ALA A 184 -7.69 1.77 18.59
N ALA A 185 -7.94 2.76 17.72
CA ALA A 185 -7.01 3.88 17.57
C ALA A 185 -6.75 4.45 18.97
N PRO A 186 -5.49 4.76 19.33
CA PRO A 186 -5.18 5.30 20.64
C PRO A 186 -5.91 6.65 20.74
N LEU A 187 -7.05 6.65 21.44
CA LEU A 187 -7.49 7.82 22.17
C LEU A 187 -6.26 8.33 22.88
N GLY A 188 -5.92 9.61 22.65
CA GLY A 188 -4.65 10.22 23.01
C GLY A 188 -4.09 9.64 24.30
N SER A 189 -2.82 9.26 24.26
CA SER A 189 -2.07 8.83 25.43
C SER A 189 -2.43 9.71 26.63
N ASP A 190 -2.89 9.06 27.70
CA ASP A 190 -3.23 9.62 29.01
C ASP A 190 -2.16 10.59 29.58
N ASP A 191 -0.95 10.60 28.99
CA ASP A 191 0.10 11.59 29.20
C ASP A 191 -0.35 13.05 28.97
N GLU A 192 -1.34 13.33 28.10
CA GLU A 192 -1.92 14.68 27.94
C GLU A 192 -2.92 15.04 29.05
N ALA A 193 -3.53 14.05 29.71
CA ALA A 193 -4.42 14.22 30.86
C ALA A 193 -3.68 14.17 32.22
N ALA A 194 -2.46 13.61 32.23
CA ALA A 194 -1.63 13.46 33.42
C ALA A 194 -0.72 14.67 33.71
N GLN A 195 -0.78 15.74 32.92
CA GLN A 195 -0.10 16.99 33.27
C GLN A 195 -0.66 17.50 34.61
N PRO A 196 0.15 17.62 35.67
CA PRO A 196 -0.34 18.16 36.93
C PRO A 196 -0.78 19.60 36.70
N HIS A 197 -2.08 19.87 36.90
CA HIS A 197 -2.59 21.24 36.92
C HIS A 197 -1.80 22.04 37.95
N ASP A 198 -1.32 23.21 37.56
CA ASP A 198 -0.80 24.19 38.49
C ASP A 198 -1.88 24.55 39.53
N GLU A 199 -1.46 24.88 40.76
CA GLU A 199 -2.36 25.31 41.85
C GLU A 199 -3.28 26.47 41.40
N GLU A 200 -2.79 27.28 40.46
CA GLU A 200 -3.51 28.40 39.87
C GLU A 200 -4.67 27.94 38.96
N GLY A 201 -4.46 26.93 38.11
CA GLY A 201 -5.50 26.32 37.27
C GLY A 201 -6.59 25.63 38.09
N LEU A 202 -6.22 24.97 39.19
CA LEU A 202 -7.17 24.36 40.14
C LEU A 202 -8.03 25.42 40.85
N ALA A 203 -7.46 26.58 41.18
CA ALA A 203 -8.18 27.69 41.80
C ALA A 203 -9.19 28.35 40.87
N VAL A 204 -8.89 28.43 39.56
CA VAL A 204 -9.82 28.97 38.55
C VAL A 204 -11.00 28.01 38.33
N ALA A 205 -10.75 26.71 38.24
CA ALA A 205 -11.79 25.70 38.06
C ALA A 205 -12.79 25.68 39.25
N ARG A 206 -12.30 25.82 40.49
CA ARG A 206 -13.17 25.90 41.69
C ARG A 206 -14.05 27.15 41.73
N ARG A 207 -13.59 28.29 41.20
CA ARG A 207 -14.42 29.50 41.12
C ARG A 207 -15.56 29.35 40.11
N GLN A 208 -15.32 28.62 39.02
CA GLN A 208 -16.32 28.39 37.98
C GLN A 208 -17.38 27.36 38.38
N SER A 209 -17.02 26.36 39.19
CA SER A 209 -17.98 25.34 39.67
C SER A 209 -18.85 25.81 40.83
N GLY A 210 -18.48 26.87 41.54
CA GLY A 210 -19.27 27.47 42.63
C GLY A 210 -20.33 28.50 42.20
N GLN A 211 -20.50 28.74 40.89
CA GLN A 211 -21.49 29.69 40.34
C GLN A 211 -22.70 29.01 39.66
N ARG A 212 -23.02 27.76 40.02
CA ARG A 212 -24.29 27.13 39.63
C ARG A 212 -25.22 26.97 40.81
#